data_AF-A0A2H4SJL0-F1
#
_entry.id   AF-A0A2H4SJL0-F1
#
_cell.length_a   1.000
_cell.length_b   1.000
_cell.length_c   1.000
_cell.angle_alpha   90.00
_cell.angle_beta   90.00
_cell.angle_gamma   90.00
#
_symmetry.space_group_name_H-M   'P 1'
#
loop_
_entity.id
_entity.type
_entity.pdbx_description
1 polymer ?
#
loop_
_entity_poly.entity_id
_entity_poly.type
_entity_poly.pdbx_seq_one_letter_code
_entity_poly.pdbx_strand_id
1 'polypeptide(L)'
;MPETLLSILCSEPWRWDAFASSEIVFHPDGTGKLTCRAELNVWIAAETEWKARDAASLQQQVSLGRDGDDDASSLAAGPVEIELTLTKRRLRSAPHPDRAAINEDVLEEAGFRPKTYTLRLDRGAFHAQSHVPERGQPPQHTPRFRLRLTLDPSPYPPRQEWARPERAPDAMRFWEWTQFCSRRIGYY
;
A
#
# COMPACT_ATOMS: atom_id res chain seq x y z
N MET A 1 22.35 -8.21 -7.49
CA MET A 1 22.58 -6.82 -7.97
C MET A 1 22.13 -5.88 -6.88
N PRO A 2 22.77 -4.72 -6.67
CA PRO A 2 22.23 -3.72 -5.74
C PRO A 2 20.88 -3.24 -6.27
N GLU A 3 19.86 -3.32 -5.42
CA GLU A 3 18.53 -2.82 -5.75
C GLU A 3 18.43 -1.36 -5.33
N THR A 4 17.78 -0.53 -6.15
CA THR A 4 17.46 0.86 -5.79
C THR A 4 16.09 0.91 -5.11
N LEU A 5 15.80 1.97 -4.36
CA LEU A 5 14.46 2.16 -3.81
C LEU A 5 13.40 2.14 -4.93
N LEU A 6 13.67 2.77 -6.08
CA LEU A 6 12.78 2.72 -7.25
C LEU A 6 12.52 1.29 -7.72
N SER A 7 13.57 0.48 -7.89
CA SER A 7 13.41 -0.89 -8.38
C SER A 7 12.62 -1.74 -7.40
N ILE A 8 12.80 -1.52 -6.09
CA ILE A 8 12.06 -2.23 -5.04
C ILE A 8 10.59 -1.80 -5.02
N LEU A 9 10.30 -0.49 -5.09
CA LEU A 9 8.93 0.02 -5.10
C LEU A 9 8.13 -0.54 -6.28
N CYS A 10 8.78 -0.69 -7.44
CA CYS A 10 8.14 -1.13 -8.68
C CYS A 10 8.20 -2.65 -8.93
N SER A 11 8.89 -3.43 -8.09
CA SER A 11 9.13 -4.86 -8.37
C SER A 11 7.88 -5.73 -8.18
N GLU A 12 7.12 -5.47 -7.12
CA GLU A 12 5.97 -6.28 -6.70
C GLU A 12 4.89 -5.36 -6.10
N PRO A 13 3.62 -5.79 -6.09
CA PRO A 13 2.57 -5.12 -5.33
C PRO A 13 2.89 -5.04 -3.83
N TRP A 14 2.40 -3.97 -3.20
CA TRP A 14 2.48 -3.75 -1.76
C TRP A 14 1.12 -3.97 -1.15
N ARG A 15 1.00 -4.99 -0.31
CA ARG A 15 -0.30 -5.52 0.16
C ARG A 15 -0.60 -5.07 1.57
N TRP A 16 -1.81 -4.56 1.78
CA TRP A 16 -2.32 -4.28 3.12
C TRP A 16 -2.84 -5.55 3.80
N ASP A 17 -3.34 -6.52 3.02
CA ASP A 17 -3.86 -7.81 3.48
C ASP A 17 -3.18 -9.04 2.84
N ALA A 18 -3.43 -10.20 3.42
CA ALA A 18 -2.86 -11.49 2.99
C ALA A 18 -3.35 -11.94 1.59
N PHE A 19 -4.52 -11.49 1.15
CA PHE A 19 -5.23 -11.96 -0.03
C PHE A 19 -5.12 -11.01 -1.23
N ALA A 20 -4.32 -9.95 -1.13
CA ALA A 20 -4.17 -8.93 -2.17
C ALA A 20 -5.51 -8.26 -2.55
N SER A 21 -6.39 -8.05 -1.57
CA SER A 21 -7.65 -7.34 -1.81
C SER A 21 -7.39 -5.82 -1.89
N SER A 22 -6.63 -5.32 -0.93
CA SER A 22 -6.19 -3.93 -0.83
C SER A 22 -4.67 -3.85 -1.00
N GLU A 23 -4.24 -3.19 -2.06
CA GLU A 23 -2.83 -3.05 -2.42
C GLU A 23 -2.53 -1.74 -3.13
N ILE A 24 -1.27 -1.35 -3.09
CA ILE A 24 -0.70 -0.26 -3.86
C ILE A 24 0.38 -0.80 -4.80
N VAL A 25 0.38 -0.35 -6.04
CA VAL A 25 1.34 -0.73 -7.07
C VAL A 25 1.98 0.53 -7.62
N PHE A 26 3.30 0.53 -7.74
CA PHE A 26 4.05 1.61 -8.38
C PHE A 26 4.61 1.11 -9.71
N HIS A 27 4.52 1.94 -10.74
CA HIS A 27 5.13 1.72 -12.04
C HIS A 27 6.28 2.72 -12.28
N PRO A 28 7.36 2.32 -12.98
CA PRO A 28 8.54 3.17 -13.18
C PRO A 28 8.28 4.45 -13.98
N ASP A 29 7.16 4.52 -14.72
CA ASP A 29 6.75 5.67 -15.52
C ASP A 29 6.03 6.76 -14.69
N GLY A 30 5.97 6.60 -13.37
CA GLY A 30 5.26 7.52 -12.48
C GLY A 30 3.76 7.25 -12.39
N THR A 31 3.27 6.14 -12.95
CA THR A 31 1.90 5.69 -12.75
C THR A 31 1.83 4.59 -11.68
N GLY A 32 0.62 4.22 -11.27
CA GLY A 32 0.43 3.17 -10.30
C GLY A 32 -1.04 2.80 -10.17
N LYS A 33 -1.35 2.02 -9.13
CA LYS A 33 -2.71 1.57 -8.83
C LYS A 33 -2.91 1.59 -7.33
N LEU A 34 -4.13 1.95 -6.92
CA LEU A 34 -4.58 1.79 -5.55
C LEU A 34 -5.91 1.03 -5.54
N THR A 35 -5.97 -0.05 -4.76
CA THR A 35 -7.20 -0.79 -4.51
C THR A 35 -7.56 -0.73 -3.03
N CYS A 36 -8.82 -0.42 -2.74
CA CYS A 36 -9.42 -0.54 -1.41
C CYS A 36 -10.59 -1.52 -1.54
N ARG A 37 -10.35 -2.75 -1.10
CA ARG A 37 -11.33 -3.84 -1.11
C ARG A 37 -11.24 -4.63 0.17
N ALA A 38 -12.41 -4.99 0.69
CA ALA A 38 -12.55 -5.92 1.79
C ALA A 38 -13.79 -6.77 1.53
N GLU A 39 -13.66 -8.07 1.76
CA GLU A 39 -14.69 -9.05 1.47
C GLU A 39 -15.17 -8.96 0.00
N LEU A 40 -16.48 -8.77 -0.22
CA LEU A 40 -17.10 -8.63 -1.54
C LEU A 40 -17.24 -7.18 -2.01
N ASN A 41 -16.73 -6.21 -1.23
CA ASN A 41 -16.89 -4.79 -1.51
C ASN A 41 -15.62 -4.19 -2.15
N VAL A 42 -15.86 -3.23 -3.03
CA VAL A 42 -14.82 -2.39 -3.65
C VAL A 42 -15.23 -0.95 -3.42
N TRP A 43 -14.30 -0.15 -2.91
CA TRP A 43 -14.51 1.30 -2.73
C TRP A 43 -13.60 2.11 -3.63
N ILE A 44 -12.33 1.68 -3.72
CA ILE A 44 -11.34 2.32 -4.58
C ILE A 44 -10.76 1.24 -5.48
N ALA A 45 -10.77 1.53 -6.78
CA ALA A 45 -10.03 0.80 -7.79
C ALA A 45 -9.65 1.80 -8.88
N ALA A 46 -8.56 2.52 -8.64
CA ALA A 46 -8.15 3.63 -9.48
C ALA A 46 -6.66 3.58 -9.81
N GLU A 47 -6.33 4.17 -10.96
CA GLU A 47 -4.95 4.51 -11.30
C GLU A 47 -4.46 5.65 -10.41
N THR A 48 -3.16 5.61 -10.10
CA THR A 48 -2.46 6.69 -9.40
C THR A 48 -1.40 7.31 -10.30
N GLU A 49 -1.10 8.57 -10.04
CA GLU A 49 0.07 9.26 -10.57
C GLU A 49 0.96 9.62 -9.38
N TRP A 50 2.26 9.37 -9.49
CA TRP A 50 3.19 9.59 -8.39
C TRP A 50 4.57 10.03 -8.89
N LYS A 51 5.27 10.77 -8.04
CA LYS A 51 6.66 11.17 -8.26
C LYS A 51 7.34 11.39 -6.91
N ALA A 52 8.65 11.15 -6.85
CA ALA A 52 9.41 11.66 -5.71
C ALA A 52 9.60 13.17 -5.82
N ARG A 53 9.62 13.86 -4.67
CA ARG A 53 10.00 15.28 -4.64
C ARG A 53 11.45 15.48 -5.05
N ASP A 54 12.31 14.56 -4.66
CA ASP A 54 13.68 14.44 -5.14
C ASP A 54 13.87 13.10 -5.86
N ALA A 55 14.07 13.12 -7.17
CA ALA A 55 14.28 11.91 -7.97
C ALA A 55 15.56 11.14 -7.57
N ALA A 56 16.59 11.82 -7.04
CA ALA A 56 17.82 11.17 -6.61
C ALA A 56 17.60 10.29 -5.38
N SER A 57 16.67 10.65 -4.50
CA SER A 57 16.30 9.86 -3.32
C SER A 57 15.76 8.45 -3.67
N LEU A 58 15.18 8.27 -4.86
CA LEU A 58 14.72 6.96 -5.34
C LEU A 58 15.86 6.08 -5.88
N GLN A 59 17.02 6.68 -6.16
CA GLN A 59 18.21 5.98 -6.66
C GLN A 59 19.12 5.49 -5.53
N GLN A 60 18.78 5.76 -4.26
CA GLN A 60 19.52 5.24 -3.13
C GLN A 60 19.58 3.70 -3.19
N GLN A 61 20.77 3.15 -2.94
CA GLN A 61 20.95 1.71 -2.90
C GLN A 61 20.38 1.16 -1.60
N VAL A 62 19.60 0.09 -1.72
CA VAL A 62 18.95 -0.57 -0.60
C VAL A 62 19.69 -1.85 -0.28
N SER A 63 20.25 -1.89 0.93
CA SER A 63 20.96 -3.06 1.44
C SER A 63 19.96 -4.08 1.96
N LEU A 64 19.56 -4.99 1.08
CA LEU A 64 18.83 -6.19 1.45
C LEU A 64 19.88 -7.23 1.84
N GLY A 65 20.33 -7.23 3.10
CA GLY A 65 21.34 -8.18 3.61
C GLY A 65 21.11 -9.66 3.27
N ARG A 66 22.06 -10.55 3.59
CA ARG A 66 21.92 -11.99 3.32
C ARG A 66 20.72 -12.62 4.04
N ASP A 67 20.22 -13.73 3.47
CA ASP A 67 19.25 -14.62 4.10
C ASP A 67 19.84 -15.20 5.40
N GLY A 68 19.10 -15.14 6.52
CA GLY A 68 19.54 -15.66 7.81
C GLY A 68 19.64 -14.65 8.98
N ASP A 69 19.33 -13.37 8.75
CA ASP A 69 19.30 -12.32 9.80
C ASP A 69 17.84 -11.96 10.18
N ASP A 70 16.98 -12.98 10.20
CA ASP A 70 15.56 -12.87 9.79
C ASP A 70 14.55 -12.37 10.85
N ASP A 71 14.98 -12.04 12.06
CA ASP A 71 14.02 -11.67 13.13
C ASP A 71 14.06 -10.19 13.56
N ALA A 72 15.15 -9.46 13.30
CA ALA A 72 15.25 -8.06 13.67
C ALA A 72 14.83 -7.13 12.52
N SER A 73 13.78 -6.32 12.73
CA SER A 73 13.40 -5.29 11.76
C SER A 73 14.46 -4.20 11.69
N SER A 74 14.91 -3.85 10.49
CA SER A 74 15.89 -2.78 10.23
C SER A 74 15.41 -1.85 9.13
N LEU A 75 15.86 -0.59 9.19
CA LEU A 75 15.58 0.40 8.16
C LEU A 75 16.36 0.03 6.89
N ALA A 76 15.65 -0.23 5.80
CA ALA A 76 16.27 -0.58 4.52
C ALA A 76 16.54 0.65 3.65
N ALA A 77 15.68 1.66 3.71
CA ALA A 77 15.86 2.96 3.06
C ALA A 77 15.33 4.08 3.95
N GLY A 78 16.00 5.23 3.93
CA GLY A 78 15.61 6.42 4.69
C GLY A 78 14.27 7.01 4.23
N PRO A 79 13.68 7.95 5.00
CA PRO A 79 12.43 8.58 4.62
C PRO A 79 12.56 9.32 3.29
N VAL A 80 11.64 9.05 2.36
CA VAL A 80 11.56 9.72 1.04
C VAL A 80 10.22 10.39 0.88
N GLU A 81 10.23 11.67 0.52
CA GLU A 81 8.99 12.37 0.21
C GLU A 81 8.54 12.08 -1.24
N ILE A 82 7.31 11.60 -1.38
CA ILE A 82 6.64 11.47 -2.67
C ILE A 82 5.39 12.35 -2.71
N GLU A 83 5.01 12.73 -3.92
CA GLU A 83 3.68 13.22 -4.24
C GLU A 83 2.92 12.08 -4.92
N LEU A 84 1.71 11.78 -4.45
CA LEU A 84 0.82 10.79 -5.06
C LEU A 84 -0.57 11.40 -5.24
N THR A 85 -1.17 11.12 -6.39
CA THR A 85 -2.48 11.59 -6.80
C THR A 85 -3.34 10.38 -7.16
N LEU A 86 -4.49 10.25 -6.51
CA LEU A 86 -5.52 9.30 -6.92
C LEU A 86 -6.27 9.89 -8.11
N THR A 87 -6.38 9.15 -9.22
CA THR A 87 -7.12 9.61 -10.39
C THR A 87 -8.54 9.05 -10.40
N LYS A 88 -9.43 9.63 -11.22
CA LYS A 88 -10.77 9.08 -11.47
C LYS A 88 -10.76 7.91 -12.45
N ARG A 89 -9.60 7.55 -13.02
CA ARG A 89 -9.49 6.49 -14.02
C ARG A 89 -9.63 5.13 -13.33
N ARG A 90 -10.75 4.44 -13.60
CA ARG A 90 -11.07 3.12 -13.04
C ARG A 90 -10.11 2.06 -13.59
N LEU A 91 -9.67 1.13 -12.75
CA LEU A 91 -8.86 0.00 -13.20
C LEU A 91 -9.68 -0.91 -14.12
N ARG A 92 -9.15 -1.21 -15.31
CA ARG A 92 -9.83 -2.11 -16.29
C ARG A 92 -10.12 -3.51 -15.74
N SER A 93 -9.36 -3.94 -14.73
CA SER A 93 -9.51 -5.23 -14.05
C SER A 93 -10.56 -5.23 -12.93
N ALA A 94 -11.20 -4.08 -12.64
CA ALA A 94 -12.26 -4.03 -11.64
C ALA A 94 -13.49 -4.82 -12.14
N PRO A 95 -14.11 -5.66 -11.31
CA PRO A 95 -15.33 -6.37 -11.70
C PRO A 95 -16.45 -5.36 -11.98
N HIS A 96 -16.98 -5.39 -13.20
CA HIS A 96 -18.04 -4.48 -13.67
C HIS A 96 -17.68 -2.99 -13.47
N PRO A 97 -16.65 -2.48 -14.17
CA PRO A 97 -16.13 -1.14 -13.96
C PRO A 97 -17.19 -0.05 -14.12
N ASP A 98 -18.26 -0.30 -14.89
CA ASP A 98 -19.32 0.68 -15.17
C ASP A 98 -20.56 0.58 -14.25
N ARG A 99 -20.64 -0.43 -13.37
CA ARG A 99 -21.84 -0.67 -12.53
C ARG A 99 -21.59 -0.58 -11.02
N ALA A 100 -20.34 -0.63 -10.58
CA ALA A 100 -19.99 -0.49 -9.18
C ALA A 100 -19.91 0.99 -8.79
N ALA A 101 -20.55 1.38 -7.69
CA ALA A 101 -20.41 2.71 -7.09
C ALA A 101 -19.05 2.77 -6.36
N ILE A 102 -18.02 3.25 -7.06
CA ILE A 102 -16.62 3.31 -6.59
C ILE A 102 -16.00 4.65 -6.94
N ASN A 103 -14.80 4.93 -6.40
CA ASN A 103 -14.03 6.14 -6.70
C ASN A 103 -14.90 7.40 -6.54
N GLU A 104 -15.24 8.10 -7.63
CA GLU A 104 -16.04 9.34 -7.63
C GLU A 104 -17.45 9.19 -7.03
N ASP A 105 -17.99 7.97 -6.96
CA ASP A 105 -19.30 7.72 -6.35
C ASP A 105 -19.24 7.68 -4.81
N VAL A 106 -18.05 7.50 -4.23
CA VAL A 106 -17.85 7.33 -2.79
C VAL A 106 -16.82 8.30 -2.19
N LEU A 107 -16.08 9.03 -3.02
CA LEU A 107 -15.07 10.02 -2.66
C LEU A 107 -15.47 11.42 -3.11
N GLU A 108 -15.14 12.39 -2.27
CA GLU A 108 -15.23 13.80 -2.59
C GLU A 108 -14.11 14.23 -3.54
N GLU A 109 -14.28 15.38 -4.20
CA GLU A 109 -13.27 15.91 -5.15
C GLU A 109 -11.89 16.09 -4.50
N ALA A 110 -11.85 16.39 -3.20
CA ALA A 110 -10.63 16.49 -2.42
C ALA A 110 -9.81 15.18 -2.37
N GLY A 111 -10.47 14.03 -2.48
CA GLY A 111 -9.87 12.70 -2.55
C GLY A 111 -8.90 12.52 -3.72
N PHE A 112 -9.14 13.25 -4.82
CA PHE A 112 -8.38 13.17 -6.07
C PHE A 112 -7.30 14.24 -6.21
N ARG A 113 -7.11 15.07 -5.17
CA ARG A 113 -6.04 16.09 -5.19
C ARG A 113 -4.68 15.44 -4.88
N PRO A 114 -3.59 15.93 -5.49
CA PRO A 114 -2.24 15.49 -5.15
C PRO A 114 -1.94 15.70 -3.67
N LYS A 115 -1.30 14.70 -3.04
CA LYS A 115 -0.92 14.72 -1.62
C LYS A 115 0.54 14.30 -1.46
N THR A 116 1.17 14.81 -0.41
CA THR A 116 2.55 14.45 -0.07
C THR A 116 2.56 13.35 0.98
N TYR A 117 3.47 12.40 0.82
CA TYR A 117 3.64 11.25 1.69
C TYR A 117 5.12 11.07 2.02
N THR A 118 5.40 10.67 3.26
CA THR A 118 6.71 10.18 3.67
C THR A 118 6.72 8.66 3.53
N LEU A 119 7.55 8.15 2.62
CA LEU A 119 7.80 6.73 2.46
C LEU A 119 8.92 6.28 3.40
N ARG A 120 8.71 5.17 4.11
CA ARG A 120 9.77 4.46 4.82
C ARG A 120 9.78 2.99 4.41
N LEU A 121 10.95 2.46 4.10
CA LEU A 121 11.12 1.04 3.76
C LEU A 121 11.85 0.33 4.90
N ASP A 122 11.17 -0.61 5.53
CA ASP A 122 11.73 -1.50 6.53
C ASP A 122 11.92 -2.90 5.93
N ARG A 123 12.96 -3.61 6.40
CA ARG A 123 13.22 -5.03 6.14
C ARG A 123 13.07 -5.81 7.44
N GLY A 124 12.56 -7.03 7.34
CA GLY A 124 12.36 -7.92 8.48
C GLY A 124 11.41 -9.05 8.09
N ALA A 125 10.69 -9.59 9.06
CA ALA A 125 9.68 -10.62 8.80
C ALA A 125 8.32 -10.18 9.37
N PHE A 126 7.53 -9.57 8.50
CA PHE A 126 6.29 -8.87 8.85
C PHE A 126 5.04 -9.68 8.50
N HIS A 127 3.97 -9.47 9.26
CA HIS A 127 2.62 -9.77 8.82
C HIS A 127 1.98 -8.53 8.19
N ALA A 128 1.00 -8.74 7.31
CA ALA A 128 0.21 -7.66 6.75
C ALA A 128 -0.51 -6.87 7.86
N GLN A 129 -0.71 -5.56 7.71
CA GLN A 129 -1.30 -4.73 8.77
C GLN A 129 -2.72 -5.19 9.15
N SER A 130 -3.45 -5.79 8.20
CA SER A 130 -4.77 -6.37 8.43
C SER A 130 -4.76 -7.60 9.34
N HIS A 131 -3.60 -8.19 9.62
CA HIS A 131 -3.50 -9.41 10.42
C HIS A 131 -3.83 -9.14 11.88
N VAL A 132 -4.89 -9.78 12.37
CA VAL A 132 -5.27 -9.80 13.78
C VAL A 132 -4.88 -11.16 14.35
N PRO A 133 -3.92 -11.23 15.29
CA PRO A 133 -3.53 -12.51 15.88
C PRO A 133 -4.67 -13.07 16.74
N GLU A 134 -5.00 -14.34 16.57
CA GLU A 134 -5.90 -15.04 17.46
C GLU A 134 -5.24 -15.25 18.83
N ARG A 135 -5.96 -14.92 19.92
CA ARG A 135 -5.42 -15.08 21.26
C ARG A 135 -5.14 -16.55 21.56
N GLY A 136 -3.88 -16.85 21.89
CA GLY A 136 -3.46 -18.18 22.34
C GLY A 136 -3.24 -19.20 21.22
N GLN A 137 -3.33 -18.80 19.95
CA GLN A 137 -2.96 -19.65 18.83
C GLN A 137 -1.75 -19.08 18.10
N PRO A 138 -0.79 -19.92 17.69
CA PRO A 138 0.25 -19.47 16.76
C PRO A 138 -0.43 -19.05 15.44
N PRO A 139 0.13 -18.07 14.69
CA PRO A 139 -0.42 -17.67 13.41
C PRO A 139 -0.30 -18.85 12.44
N GLN A 140 -1.39 -19.60 12.26
CA GLN A 140 -1.44 -20.69 11.28
C GLN A 140 -1.83 -20.12 9.92
N HIS A 141 -1.12 -20.51 8.88
CA HIS A 141 -1.35 -20.17 7.47
C HIS A 141 -1.34 -18.66 7.17
N THR A 142 -0.78 -17.83 8.04
CA THR A 142 -0.67 -16.39 7.78
C THR A 142 0.62 -16.09 7.02
N PRO A 143 0.55 -15.44 5.84
CA PRO A 143 1.74 -15.11 5.08
C PRO A 143 2.64 -14.14 5.86
N ARG A 144 3.95 -14.37 5.76
CA ARG A 144 4.98 -13.41 6.18
C ARG A 144 5.64 -12.76 4.97
N PHE A 145 6.10 -11.53 5.16
CA PHE A 145 6.67 -10.67 4.14
C PHE A 145 8.02 -10.13 4.57
N ARG A 146 8.94 -9.98 3.62
CA ARG A 146 10.31 -9.54 3.89
C ARG A 146 10.44 -8.03 4.02
N LEU A 147 9.54 -7.29 3.36
CA LEU A 147 9.57 -5.85 3.27
C LEU A 147 8.27 -5.25 3.76
N ARG A 148 8.38 -4.10 4.43
CA ARG A 148 7.25 -3.26 4.81
C ARG A 148 7.50 -1.84 4.33
N LEU A 149 6.60 -1.35 3.50
CA LEU A 149 6.49 0.04 3.11
C LEU A 149 5.51 0.74 4.05
N THR A 150 5.96 1.83 4.65
CA THR A 150 5.09 2.74 5.41
C THR A 150 4.87 4.01 4.59
N LEU A 151 3.62 4.40 4.42
CA LEU A 151 3.22 5.70 3.89
C LEU A 151 2.60 6.52 5.03
N ASP A 152 3.16 7.69 5.28
CA ASP A 152 2.64 8.64 6.27
C ASP A 152 2.33 9.99 5.61
N PRO A 153 1.06 10.40 5.51
CA PRO A 153 -0.16 9.73 5.99
C PRO A 153 -0.56 8.51 5.14
N SER A 154 -1.69 7.86 5.47
CA SER A 154 -2.25 6.75 4.66
C SER A 154 -2.51 7.18 3.20
N PRO A 155 -2.23 6.33 2.20
CA PRO A 155 -2.58 6.62 0.80
C PRO A 155 -4.09 6.60 0.55
N TYR A 156 -4.90 6.10 1.49
CA TYR A 156 -6.35 6.17 1.41
C TYR A 156 -6.86 7.53 1.89
N PRO A 157 -7.92 8.08 1.27
CA PRO A 157 -8.46 9.38 1.65
C PRO A 157 -8.81 9.47 3.15
N PRO A 158 -8.50 10.58 3.84
CA PRO A 158 -8.96 10.83 5.20
C PRO A 158 -10.48 10.85 5.27
N ARG A 159 -11.02 10.66 6.48
CA ARG A 159 -12.46 10.54 6.73
C ARG A 159 -13.32 11.61 6.04
N GLN A 160 -12.87 12.87 6.03
CA GLN A 160 -13.61 14.01 5.48
C GLN A 160 -13.75 13.98 3.96
N GLU A 161 -12.97 13.15 3.28
CA GLU A 161 -12.96 13.05 1.82
C GLU A 161 -13.81 11.87 1.31
N TRP A 162 -14.52 11.19 2.20
CA TRP A 162 -15.52 10.18 1.85
C TRP A 162 -16.90 10.82 1.83
N ALA A 163 -17.69 10.54 0.80
CA ALA A 163 -19.04 11.09 0.67
C ALA A 163 -20.03 10.51 1.70
N ARG A 164 -19.78 9.29 2.17
CA ARG A 164 -20.57 8.56 3.19
C ARG A 164 -19.66 7.84 4.17
N PRO A 165 -18.95 8.58 5.05
CA PRO A 165 -17.93 8.01 5.92
C PRO A 165 -18.51 7.00 6.94
N GLU A 166 -19.75 7.18 7.36
CA GLU A 166 -20.43 6.40 8.42
C GLU A 166 -20.65 4.90 8.12
N ARG A 167 -20.26 4.43 6.94
CA ARG A 167 -20.35 3.01 6.54
C ARG A 167 -19.00 2.30 6.72
N ALA A 168 -18.54 1.64 5.66
CA ALA A 168 -17.25 0.95 5.65
C ALA A 168 -16.06 1.86 5.99
N PRO A 169 -16.00 3.16 5.58
CA PRO A 169 -14.86 4.00 5.95
C PRO A 169 -14.67 4.15 7.46
N ASP A 170 -15.74 4.42 8.22
CA ASP A 170 -15.68 4.52 9.68
C ASP A 170 -15.46 3.16 10.36
N ALA A 171 -16.06 2.08 9.83
CA ALA A 171 -15.89 0.74 10.39
C ALA A 171 -14.46 0.20 10.21
N MET A 172 -13.86 0.43 9.04
CA MET A 172 -12.54 -0.09 8.68
C MET A 172 -11.40 0.90 8.93
N ARG A 173 -11.73 2.19 9.11
CA ARG A 173 -10.80 3.30 9.33
C ARG A 173 -9.69 3.32 8.26
N PHE A 174 -10.08 3.36 6.99
CA PHE A 174 -9.15 3.24 5.84
C PHE A 174 -7.95 4.23 5.91
N TRP A 175 -8.17 5.42 6.47
CA TRP A 175 -7.13 6.43 6.65
C TRP A 175 -6.05 6.06 7.67
N GLU A 176 -6.16 4.93 8.37
CA GLU A 176 -5.15 4.39 9.29
C GLU A 176 -4.30 3.29 8.65
N TRP A 177 -4.63 2.92 7.42
CA TRP A 177 -3.94 1.87 6.67
C TRP A 177 -2.67 2.41 6.04
N THR A 178 -1.60 2.47 6.84
CA THR A 178 -0.33 3.11 6.49
C THR A 178 0.75 2.11 6.11
N GLN A 179 0.58 0.82 6.43
CA GLN A 179 1.61 -0.19 6.29
C GLN A 179 1.22 -1.25 5.26
N PHE A 180 2.10 -1.45 4.29
CA PHE A 180 1.92 -2.40 3.20
C PHE A 180 3.15 -3.29 3.10
N CYS A 181 2.94 -4.57 2.83
CA CYS A 181 4.00 -5.56 2.83
C CYS A 181 4.24 -6.15 1.43
N SER A 182 5.48 -6.55 1.15
CA SER A 182 5.87 -7.15 -0.12
C SER A 182 6.96 -8.20 0.07
N ARG A 183 7.28 -8.97 -0.99
CA ARG A 183 8.22 -10.11 -0.96
C ARG A 183 7.85 -11.16 0.06
N ARG A 184 6.85 -11.97 -0.30
CA ARG A 184 6.35 -13.03 0.57
C ARG A 184 7.41 -14.12 0.78
N ILE A 185 7.64 -14.50 2.04
CA ILE A 185 8.71 -15.45 2.44
C ILE A 185 8.19 -16.81 2.94
N GLY A 186 6.88 -16.98 3.15
CA GLY A 186 6.29 -18.28 3.52
C GLY A 186 4.94 -18.18 4.21
N TYR A 187 4.43 -19.35 4.63
CA TYR A 187 3.35 -19.51 5.62
C TYR A 187 3.98 -20.21 6.84
N TYR A 188 3.60 -19.81 8.06
CA TYR A 188 3.85 -20.59 9.27
C TYR A 188 2.59 -21.32 9.70
#